data_AF-V7AZJ5-F1
#
_entry.id   AF-V7AZJ5-F1
#
_cell.length_a   1.000
_cell.length_b   1.000
_cell.length_c   1.000
_cell.angle_alpha   90.00
_cell.angle_beta   90.00
_cell.angle_gamma   90.00
#
_symmetry.space_group_name_H-M   'P 1'
#
loop_
_entity.id
_entity.type
_entity.pdbx_description
1 polymer ?
#
loop_
_entity_poly.entity_id
_entity_poly.type
_entity_poly.pdbx_seq_one_letter_code
_entity_poly.pdbx_strand_id
1 'polypeptide(L)'
;MGTVYSRSRQTNLLGQSTTFQASSSGTKAQMGDNFEVSMATWKGGKDTNVWCVQYITSETKKRTCRFILEASRENKSVKSISFMLSDEFDNDVKLVLDIKRVGRDRLHGGITASRYSGVGSFRPMLFEREVQDLCIETHVTPYGWSQQGGLVVLEKKKLLYSHDAFMVTVAHYYISDEIGVSVAAKVRRSRDHGFVVEVEGPFVHPGADLFKVVEQTCRSGVWSPGACSHCNNGASSGNGSSLSDKQISEILKRLPSFGSVGDQFTGIINAAGYTNGFLNNCVILIDFK
;
A
#
# COMPACT_ATOMS: atom_id res chain seq x y z
N MET A 1 -14.00 -15.62 -27.78
CA MET A 1 -12.63 -15.13 -28.02
C MET A 1 -12.56 -13.67 -27.60
N GLY A 2 -11.50 -13.27 -26.88
CA GLY A 2 -11.32 -11.96 -26.23
C GLY A 2 -11.90 -11.94 -24.81
N THR A 3 -11.18 -11.63 -23.72
CA THR A 3 -10.00 -10.77 -23.56
C THR A 3 -9.03 -11.41 -22.55
N VAL A 4 -7.77 -11.64 -22.93
CA VAL A 4 -6.62 -10.78 -22.56
C VAL A 4 -6.44 -10.66 -21.04
N TYR A 5 -6.07 -11.77 -20.38
CA TYR A 5 -5.00 -11.70 -19.38
C TYR A 5 -3.67 -11.57 -20.14
N SER A 6 -3.44 -10.41 -20.79
CA SER A 6 -2.14 -10.11 -21.37
C SER A 6 -1.13 -10.05 -20.23
N ARG A 7 -0.11 -10.91 -20.24
CA ARG A 7 1.22 -10.73 -19.60
C ARG A 7 1.25 -9.57 -18.59
N SER A 8 0.58 -9.71 -17.44
CA SER A 8 0.47 -8.58 -16.52
C SER A 8 1.45 -8.81 -15.37
N ARG A 9 2.25 -7.77 -15.11
CA ARG A 9 3.15 -7.64 -13.96
C ARG A 9 2.39 -7.60 -12.62
N GLN A 10 1.19 -8.18 -12.53
CA GLN A 10 0.25 -7.97 -11.43
C GLN A 10 0.25 -9.11 -10.40
N THR A 11 0.91 -10.23 -10.67
CA THR A 11 1.13 -11.29 -9.67
C THR A 11 2.31 -12.18 -10.08
N ASN A 12 2.98 -12.80 -9.10
CA ASN A 12 4.05 -13.79 -9.33
C ASN A 12 3.65 -15.21 -8.86
N LEU A 13 2.36 -15.47 -8.61
CA LEU A 13 1.88 -16.73 -8.03
C LEU A 13 2.28 -17.98 -8.82
N LEU A 14 2.25 -17.91 -10.16
CA LEU A 14 2.53 -19.06 -11.03
C LEU A 14 3.93 -19.67 -10.83
N GLY A 15 4.93 -18.84 -10.52
CA GLY A 15 6.32 -19.29 -10.40
C GLY A 15 6.69 -19.87 -9.04
N GLN A 16 5.81 -19.72 -8.04
CA GLN A 16 6.08 -20.10 -6.64
C GLN A 16 5.14 -21.22 -6.14
N SER A 17 4.10 -21.54 -6.90
CA SER A 17 3.02 -22.43 -6.48
C SER A 17 3.23 -23.90 -6.83
N THR A 18 2.78 -24.80 -5.97
CA THR A 18 2.60 -26.24 -6.28
C THR A 18 1.40 -26.47 -7.21
N THR A 19 0.32 -25.71 -7.01
CA THR A 19 -0.84 -25.71 -7.91
C THR A 19 -1.28 -24.29 -8.21
N PHE A 20 -1.71 -24.04 -9.45
CA PHE A 20 -2.21 -22.74 -9.89
C PHE A 20 -3.48 -22.90 -10.72
N GLN A 21 -4.50 -22.12 -10.39
CA GLN A 21 -5.76 -22.06 -11.11
C GLN A 21 -6.11 -20.61 -11.40
N ALA A 22 -6.50 -20.33 -12.65
CA ALA A 22 -6.98 -19.02 -13.07
C ALA A 22 -8.34 -19.17 -13.76
N SER A 23 -9.23 -18.25 -13.47
CA SER A 23 -10.56 -18.16 -14.07
C SER A 23 -10.90 -16.71 -14.42
N SER A 24 -12.07 -16.49 -15.02
CA SER A 24 -12.58 -15.15 -15.26
C SER A 24 -12.90 -14.38 -13.97
N SER A 25 -13.11 -15.08 -12.84
CA SER A 25 -13.45 -14.49 -11.55
C SER A 25 -12.27 -14.31 -10.62
N GLY A 26 -11.09 -14.88 -10.94
CA GLY A 26 -9.93 -14.76 -10.06
C GLY A 26 -8.82 -15.76 -10.33
N THR A 27 -7.90 -15.82 -9.37
CA THR A 27 -6.78 -16.76 -9.33
C THR A 27 -6.71 -17.42 -7.97
N LYS A 28 -6.18 -18.64 -7.93
CA LYS A 28 -5.92 -19.41 -6.73
C LYS A 28 -4.61 -20.16 -6.91
N ALA A 29 -3.77 -20.13 -5.89
CA ALA A 29 -2.47 -20.77 -5.90
C ALA A 29 -2.21 -21.43 -4.55
N GLN A 30 -1.68 -22.64 -4.60
CA GLN A 30 -1.25 -23.39 -3.43
C GLN A 30 0.28 -23.33 -3.33
N MET A 31 0.80 -23.11 -2.14
CA MET A 31 2.22 -23.01 -1.84
C MET A 31 2.55 -24.11 -0.83
N GLY A 32 3.19 -25.18 -1.32
CA GLY A 32 3.36 -26.41 -0.54
C GLY A 32 2.02 -27.06 -0.19
N ASP A 33 1.98 -27.76 0.93
CA ASP A 33 0.75 -28.39 1.43
C ASP A 33 -0.05 -27.47 2.35
N ASN A 34 0.57 -26.37 2.79
CA ASN A 34 0.13 -25.67 3.99
C ASN A 34 -0.36 -24.24 3.81
N PHE A 35 -0.26 -23.71 2.61
CA PHE A 35 -0.66 -22.34 2.34
C PHE A 35 -1.39 -22.23 1.01
N GLU A 36 -2.53 -21.57 1.02
CA GLU A 36 -3.29 -21.25 -0.17
C GLU A 36 -3.55 -19.74 -0.20
N VAL A 37 -3.37 -19.15 -1.36
CA VAL A 37 -3.73 -17.77 -1.65
C VAL A 37 -4.68 -17.72 -2.83
N SER A 38 -5.74 -16.95 -2.69
CA SER A 38 -6.65 -16.67 -3.79
C SER A 38 -6.96 -15.19 -3.87
N MET A 39 -7.16 -14.71 -5.10
CA MET A 39 -7.63 -13.37 -5.38
C MET A 39 -8.81 -13.46 -6.32
N ALA A 40 -9.91 -12.81 -5.97
CA ALA A 40 -11.11 -12.76 -6.78
C ALA A 40 -11.59 -11.34 -7.00
N THR A 41 -12.31 -11.12 -8.09
CA THR A 41 -12.98 -9.85 -8.37
C THR A 41 -14.40 -10.09 -8.85
N TRP A 42 -15.34 -9.28 -8.37
CA TRP A 42 -16.74 -9.36 -8.77
C TRP A 42 -17.44 -8.00 -8.61
N LYS A 43 -18.69 -7.94 -9.07
CA LYS A 43 -19.57 -6.79 -8.86
C LYS A 43 -20.37 -6.98 -7.57
N GLY A 44 -20.18 -6.10 -6.59
CA GLY A 44 -21.00 -6.05 -5.38
C GLY A 44 -22.38 -5.42 -5.60
N GLY A 45 -22.55 -4.74 -6.73
CA GLY A 45 -23.77 -4.07 -7.16
C GLY A 45 -23.55 -3.39 -8.52
N LYS A 46 -24.52 -2.60 -9.00
CA LYS A 46 -24.42 -1.92 -10.32
C LYS A 46 -23.15 -1.08 -10.45
N ASP A 47 -22.81 -0.36 -9.38
CA ASP A 47 -21.72 0.63 -9.37
C ASP A 47 -20.59 0.29 -8.38
N THR A 48 -20.53 -0.95 -7.88
CA THR A 48 -19.52 -1.38 -6.90
C THR A 48 -18.66 -2.50 -7.49
N ASN A 49 -17.34 -2.31 -7.45
CA ASN A 49 -16.38 -3.37 -7.73
C ASN A 49 -15.80 -3.85 -6.41
N VAL A 50 -15.67 -5.17 -6.29
CA VAL A 50 -15.10 -5.80 -5.12
C VAL A 50 -13.87 -6.59 -5.55
N TRP A 51 -12.81 -6.46 -4.78
CA TRP A 51 -11.63 -7.31 -4.85
C TRP A 51 -11.48 -8.00 -3.51
N CYS A 52 -11.26 -9.30 -3.55
CA CYS A 52 -11.02 -10.09 -2.37
C CYS A 52 -9.68 -10.80 -2.52
N VAL A 53 -8.87 -10.75 -1.48
CA VAL A 53 -7.73 -11.64 -1.32
C VAL A 53 -7.97 -12.50 -0.09
N GLN A 54 -7.75 -13.79 -0.21
CA GLN A 54 -7.92 -14.74 0.88
C GLN A 54 -6.66 -15.59 1.01
N TYR A 55 -6.18 -15.71 2.24
CA TYR A 55 -5.09 -16.61 2.63
C TYR A 55 -5.66 -17.68 3.55
N ILE A 56 -5.35 -18.94 3.25
CA ILE A 56 -5.73 -20.08 4.08
C ILE A 56 -4.46 -20.79 4.52
N THR A 57 -4.25 -20.92 5.83
CA THR A 57 -3.18 -21.76 6.39
C THR A 57 -3.75 -23.11 6.82
N SER A 58 -3.01 -24.19 6.57
CA SER A 58 -3.46 -25.56 6.86
C SER A 58 -3.13 -26.04 8.27
N GLU A 59 -2.61 -25.17 9.15
CA GLU A 59 -2.26 -25.56 10.52
C GLU A 59 -3.45 -26.22 11.21
N THR A 60 -3.19 -26.95 12.31
CA THR A 60 -4.17 -27.75 13.08
C THR A 60 -5.54 -27.10 13.30
N LYS A 61 -5.62 -25.77 13.23
CA LYS A 61 -6.85 -24.99 13.03
C LYS A 61 -6.71 -24.19 11.72
N LYS A 62 -7.46 -24.54 10.68
CA LYS A 62 -7.46 -23.79 9.40
C LYS A 62 -7.72 -22.31 9.69
N ARG A 63 -6.73 -21.44 9.45
CA ARG A 63 -6.91 -19.99 9.59
C ARG A 63 -7.22 -19.40 8.23
N THR A 64 -8.22 -18.53 8.20
CA THR A 64 -8.58 -17.78 7.01
C THR A 64 -8.39 -16.29 7.30
N CYS A 65 -7.48 -15.66 6.56
CA CYS A 65 -7.33 -14.23 6.55
C CYS A 65 -7.92 -13.68 5.25
N ARG A 66 -8.87 -12.75 5.33
CA ARG A 66 -9.57 -12.20 4.18
C ARG A 66 -9.46 -10.68 4.13
N PHE A 67 -9.21 -10.19 2.93
CA PHE A 67 -9.07 -8.79 2.59
C PHE A 67 -10.12 -8.47 1.56
N ILE A 68 -11.01 -7.54 1.88
CA ILE A 68 -12.06 -7.12 0.97
C ILE A 68 -11.87 -5.63 0.72
N LEU A 69 -11.62 -5.29 -0.53
CA LEU A 69 -11.62 -3.93 -1.01
C LEU A 69 -12.88 -3.71 -1.84
N GLU A 70 -13.72 -2.79 -1.42
CA GLU A 70 -14.91 -2.37 -2.14
C GLU A 70 -14.73 -0.95 -2.65
N ALA A 71 -14.88 -0.73 -3.95
CA ALA A 71 -14.90 0.60 -4.54
C ALA A 71 -16.26 0.89 -5.16
N SER A 72 -17.01 1.80 -4.53
CA SER A 72 -18.26 2.32 -5.08
C SER A 72 -17.96 3.45 -6.08
N ARG A 73 -18.79 3.57 -7.11
CA ARG A 73 -18.63 4.55 -8.17
C ARG A 73 -19.86 5.45 -8.30
N GLU A 74 -19.60 6.66 -8.76
CA GLU A 74 -20.59 7.65 -9.12
C GLU A 74 -20.08 8.40 -10.34
N ASN A 75 -20.87 8.42 -11.42
CA ASN A 75 -20.51 9.09 -12.68
C ASN A 75 -19.12 8.67 -13.20
N LYS A 76 -18.84 7.36 -13.21
CA LYS A 76 -17.57 6.72 -13.63
C LYS A 76 -16.36 6.96 -12.71
N SER A 77 -16.46 7.83 -11.70
CA SER A 77 -15.40 8.08 -10.70
C SER A 77 -15.66 7.26 -9.44
N VAL A 78 -14.60 6.89 -8.72
CA VAL A 78 -14.71 6.36 -7.35
C VAL A 78 -15.37 7.41 -6.46
N LYS A 79 -16.39 6.98 -5.72
CA LYS A 79 -17.11 7.77 -4.71
C LYS A 79 -16.61 7.44 -3.31
N SER A 80 -16.48 6.15 -3.01
CA SER A 80 -15.92 5.68 -1.75
C SER A 80 -15.17 4.38 -1.95
N ILE A 81 -14.24 4.13 -1.04
CA ILE A 81 -13.51 2.90 -0.89
C ILE A 81 -13.68 2.44 0.54
N SER A 82 -14.07 1.20 0.71
CA SER A 82 -14.04 0.52 1.99
C SER A 82 -13.04 -0.63 1.89
N PHE A 83 -12.18 -0.75 2.89
CA PHE A 83 -11.26 -1.86 3.03
C PHE A 83 -11.54 -2.54 4.36
N MET A 84 -11.75 -3.85 4.29
CA MET A 84 -11.99 -4.70 5.45
C MET A 84 -10.94 -5.80 5.48
N LEU A 85 -10.23 -5.89 6.60
CA LEU A 85 -9.42 -7.04 6.94
C LEU A 85 -10.16 -7.81 8.03
N SER A 86 -10.38 -9.10 7.78
CA SER A 86 -10.96 -10.04 8.74
C SER A 86 -10.07 -11.26 8.90
N ASP A 87 -9.77 -11.62 10.14
CA ASP A 87 -9.11 -12.89 10.48
C ASP A 87 -10.12 -13.80 11.21
N GLU A 88 -10.51 -14.90 10.57
CA GLU A 88 -11.55 -15.82 11.06
C GLU A 88 -11.10 -16.66 12.26
N PHE A 89 -9.86 -16.52 12.75
CA PHE A 89 -9.40 -17.25 13.93
C PHE A 89 -10.00 -16.74 15.25
N ASP A 90 -10.35 -15.45 15.35
CA ASP A 90 -10.61 -14.82 16.65
C ASP A 90 -11.87 -13.95 16.71
N ASN A 91 -12.81 -14.07 15.77
CA ASN A 91 -14.09 -13.30 15.69
C ASN A 91 -14.01 -11.75 15.78
N ASP A 92 -12.85 -11.17 16.09
CA ASP A 92 -12.72 -9.81 16.63
C ASP A 92 -11.67 -8.97 15.90
N VAL A 93 -10.78 -9.57 15.09
CA VAL A 93 -9.83 -8.79 14.30
C VAL A 93 -10.52 -8.28 13.04
N LYS A 94 -11.06 -7.06 13.16
CA LYS A 94 -11.62 -6.28 12.06
C LYS A 94 -10.89 -4.95 11.98
N LEU A 95 -10.08 -4.79 10.95
CA LEU A 95 -9.61 -3.46 10.54
C LEU A 95 -10.53 -2.97 9.44
N VAL A 96 -11.10 -1.79 9.67
CA VAL A 96 -11.97 -1.11 8.70
C VAL A 96 -11.33 0.22 8.35
N LEU A 97 -11.23 0.47 7.05
CA LEU A 97 -10.72 1.70 6.49
C LEU A 97 -11.74 2.21 5.47
N ASP A 98 -12.10 3.47 5.61
CA ASP A 98 -13.06 4.13 4.72
C ASP A 98 -12.45 5.42 4.17
N ILE A 99 -12.43 5.50 2.84
CA ILE A 99 -12.01 6.69 2.10
C ILE A 99 -13.18 7.16 1.26
N LYS A 100 -13.49 8.44 1.32
CA LYS A 100 -14.57 9.08 0.55
C LYS A 100 -13.98 10.16 -0.34
N ARG A 101 -14.51 10.27 -1.56
CA ARG A 101 -14.24 11.40 -2.44
C ARG A 101 -14.87 12.66 -1.87
N VAL A 102 -14.09 13.73 -1.77
CA VAL A 102 -14.55 15.08 -1.43
C VAL A 102 -14.29 15.98 -2.62
N GLY A 103 -15.33 16.65 -3.12
CA GLY A 103 -15.22 17.46 -4.34
C GLY A 103 -14.80 16.64 -5.56
N ARG A 104 -13.97 17.24 -6.43
CA ARG A 104 -13.55 16.62 -7.70
C ARG A 104 -12.25 15.84 -7.58
N ASP A 105 -11.36 16.23 -6.68
CA ASP A 105 -9.92 15.94 -6.72
C ASP A 105 -9.33 15.54 -5.37
N ARG A 106 -10.16 15.34 -4.35
CA ARG A 106 -9.73 15.04 -2.99
C ARG A 106 -10.35 13.76 -2.44
N LEU A 107 -9.61 13.11 -1.56
CA LEU A 107 -9.94 11.91 -0.83
C LEU A 107 -9.79 12.18 0.65
N HIS A 108 -10.85 11.92 1.41
CA HIS A 108 -10.91 12.11 2.84
C HIS A 108 -11.16 10.77 3.53
N GLY A 109 -10.67 10.62 4.76
CA GLY A 109 -10.89 9.44 5.58
C GLY A 109 -9.59 8.70 5.90
N GLY A 110 -9.71 7.44 6.28
CA GLY A 110 -8.60 6.63 6.76
C GLY A 110 -9.10 5.41 7.54
N ILE A 111 -8.28 4.94 8.46
CA ILE A 111 -8.63 3.80 9.32
C ILE A 111 -9.68 4.26 10.35
N THR A 112 -10.87 3.67 10.31
CA THR A 112 -12.03 4.08 11.13
C THR A 112 -12.25 3.17 12.33
N ALA A 113 -11.85 1.90 12.23
CA ALA A 113 -11.91 0.96 13.34
C ALA A 113 -10.73 0.00 13.28
N SER A 114 -10.11 -0.23 14.42
CA SER A 114 -9.24 -1.36 14.67
C SER A 114 -9.67 -2.00 15.99
N ARG A 115 -10.18 -3.23 15.91
CA ARG A 115 -10.34 -4.07 17.10
C ARG A 115 -9.30 -5.18 17.00
N TYR A 116 -8.45 -5.25 18.01
CA TYR A 116 -7.49 -6.34 18.19
C TYR A 116 -7.76 -6.93 19.56
N SER A 117 -8.27 -8.16 19.59
CA SER A 117 -8.53 -8.95 20.81
C SER A 117 -7.28 -9.67 21.33
N GLY A 118 -6.09 -9.37 20.81
CA GLY A 118 -4.84 -10.03 21.16
C GLY A 118 -4.06 -9.36 22.30
N VAL A 119 -3.51 -10.19 23.20
CA VAL A 119 -2.45 -9.89 24.20
C VAL A 119 -1.16 -9.42 23.48
N GLY A 120 -1.18 -8.18 23.03
CA GLY A 120 -0.10 -7.56 22.26
C GLY A 120 -0.67 -6.35 21.53
N SER A 121 -0.96 -5.29 22.27
CA SER A 121 -1.53 -4.06 21.73
C SER A 121 -0.51 -3.35 20.84
N PHE A 122 -0.37 -3.79 19.59
CA PHE A 122 0.34 -3.03 18.58
C PHE A 122 -0.47 -1.77 18.30
N ARG A 123 0.05 -0.62 18.75
CA ARG A 123 -0.58 0.67 18.48
C ARG A 123 -0.38 1.02 17.01
N PRO A 124 -1.43 1.47 16.30
CA PRO A 124 -1.25 2.10 15.01
C PRO A 124 -0.23 3.23 15.14
N MET A 125 0.71 3.28 14.19
CA MET A 125 1.72 4.33 14.12
C MET A 125 1.37 5.29 12.99
N LEU A 126 1.59 6.57 13.23
CA LEU A 126 1.37 7.65 12.28
C LEU A 126 2.69 8.37 12.05
N PHE A 127 3.09 8.45 10.79
CA PHE A 127 4.26 9.19 10.36
C PHE A 127 3.86 10.26 9.36
N GLU A 128 4.47 11.42 9.46
CA GLU A 128 4.32 12.51 8.51
C GLU A 128 5.70 12.94 8.03
N ARG A 129 5.81 13.17 6.73
CA ARG A 129 7.03 13.71 6.11
C ARG A 129 6.66 14.73 5.04
N GLU A 130 7.44 15.79 4.99
CA GLU A 130 7.33 16.81 3.95
C GLU A 130 8.33 16.51 2.84
N VAL A 131 7.86 16.60 1.59
CA VAL A 131 8.68 16.42 0.39
C VAL A 131 8.26 17.49 -0.61
N GLN A 132 9.06 18.55 -0.72
CA GLN A 132 8.73 19.74 -1.52
C GLN A 132 7.36 20.32 -1.08
N ASP A 133 6.40 20.46 -2.00
CA ASP A 133 5.04 20.96 -1.74
C ASP A 133 4.04 19.87 -1.32
N LEU A 134 4.55 18.70 -0.90
CA LEU A 134 3.74 17.54 -0.51
C LEU A 134 3.94 17.20 0.96
N CYS A 135 2.85 16.76 1.59
CA CYS A 135 2.89 16.02 2.84
C CYS A 135 2.50 14.56 2.57
N ILE A 136 3.35 13.62 3.00
CA ILE A 136 3.08 12.19 2.95
C ILE A 136 2.79 11.72 4.37
N GLU A 137 1.56 11.28 4.58
CA GLU A 137 1.08 10.70 5.83
C GLU A 137 1.05 9.18 5.67
N THR A 138 1.75 8.45 6.53
CA THR A 138 1.80 6.97 6.51
C THR A 138 1.28 6.42 7.83
N HIS A 139 0.14 5.74 7.75
CA HIS A 139 -0.45 4.98 8.85
C HIS A 139 0.01 3.54 8.74
N VAL A 140 0.60 3.03 9.80
CA VAL A 140 1.11 1.67 9.88
C VAL A 140 0.39 0.96 10.99
N THR A 141 -0.36 -0.09 10.65
CA THR A 141 -1.11 -0.89 11.62
C THR A 141 -0.63 -2.33 11.58
N PRO A 142 0.28 -2.72 12.50
CA PRO A 142 0.70 -4.10 12.65
C PRO A 142 -0.46 -4.92 13.22
N TYR A 143 -0.50 -6.19 12.85
CA TYR A 143 -1.41 -7.16 13.47
C TYR A 143 -0.78 -8.55 13.47
N GLY A 144 -1.35 -9.46 14.26
CA GLY A 144 -0.88 -10.84 14.34
C GLY A 144 -0.49 -11.27 15.75
N TRP A 145 -0.03 -12.51 15.84
CA TRP A 145 0.37 -13.15 17.09
C TRP A 145 1.51 -14.14 16.83
N SER A 146 2.54 -14.11 17.69
CA SER A 146 3.69 -15.02 17.61
C SER A 146 4.40 -14.92 16.25
N GLN A 147 4.66 -16.04 15.57
CA GLN A 147 5.35 -16.17 14.28
C GLN A 147 4.50 -15.79 13.06
N GLN A 148 3.21 -15.49 13.25
CA GLN A 148 2.31 -15.10 12.16
C GLN A 148 1.79 -13.70 12.40
N GLY A 149 1.90 -12.85 11.40
CA GLY A 149 1.31 -11.54 11.47
C GLY A 149 1.26 -10.83 10.15
N GLY A 150 1.17 -9.53 10.23
CA GLY A 150 1.06 -8.71 9.06
C GLY A 150 1.06 -7.24 9.36
N LEU A 151 1.00 -6.48 8.29
CA LEU A 151 1.03 -5.04 8.30
C LEU A 151 -0.02 -4.52 7.34
N VAL A 152 -0.86 -3.60 7.81
CA VAL A 152 -1.64 -2.74 6.93
C VAL A 152 -0.95 -1.38 6.90
N VAL A 153 -0.64 -0.90 5.70
CA VAL A 153 -0.11 0.44 5.46
C VAL A 153 -1.14 1.25 4.71
N LEU A 154 -1.45 2.44 5.20
CA LEU A 154 -2.22 3.45 4.49
C LEU A 154 -1.29 4.65 4.27
N GLU A 155 -0.85 4.86 3.03
CA GLU A 155 -0.09 6.04 2.62
C GLU A 155 -1.04 7.03 1.94
N LYS A 156 -1.12 8.25 2.46
CA LYS A 156 -1.85 9.37 1.87
C LYS A 156 -0.85 10.41 1.38
N LYS A 157 -1.01 10.84 0.13
CA LYS A 157 -0.27 11.98 -0.43
C LYS A 157 -1.18 13.18 -0.51
N LYS A 158 -0.77 14.25 0.16
CA LYS A 158 -1.50 15.50 0.28
C LYS A 158 -0.64 16.64 -0.24
N LEU A 159 -1.29 17.73 -0.63
CA LEU A 159 -0.58 19.00 -0.77
C LEU A 159 -0.21 19.51 0.62
N LEU A 160 0.87 20.28 0.69
CA LEU A 160 1.24 20.98 1.92
C LEU A 160 0.03 21.80 2.41
N TYR A 161 -0.25 21.72 3.70
CA TYR A 161 -1.41 22.35 4.35
C TYR A 161 -2.80 21.85 3.91
N SER A 162 -2.91 20.80 3.09
CA SER A 162 -4.19 20.16 2.78
C SER A 162 -4.51 19.05 3.77
N HIS A 163 -5.73 19.04 4.29
CA HIS A 163 -6.22 17.92 5.10
C HIS A 163 -6.51 16.67 4.28
N ASP A 164 -6.94 16.86 3.03
CA ASP A 164 -7.36 15.78 2.14
C ASP A 164 -6.23 15.35 1.20
N ALA A 165 -6.25 14.07 0.84
CA ALA A 165 -5.30 13.45 -0.06
C ALA A 165 -5.74 13.54 -1.52
N PHE A 166 -4.80 13.72 -2.44
CA PHE A 166 -5.08 13.56 -3.89
C PHE A 166 -4.75 12.15 -4.38
N MET A 167 -4.08 11.34 -3.53
CA MET A 167 -3.74 9.95 -3.80
C MET A 167 -3.68 9.19 -2.49
N VAL A 168 -4.21 7.98 -2.50
CA VAL A 168 -4.15 7.07 -1.36
C VAL A 168 -3.68 5.70 -1.83
N THR A 169 -2.80 5.07 -1.07
CA THR A 169 -2.40 3.68 -1.28
C THR A 169 -2.66 2.90 0.00
N VAL A 170 -3.36 1.78 -0.12
CA VAL A 170 -3.52 0.81 0.96
C VAL A 170 -2.72 -0.41 0.57
N ALA A 171 -1.78 -0.82 1.40
CA ALA A 171 -1.04 -2.05 1.22
C ALA A 171 -1.27 -2.97 2.41
N HIS A 172 -1.29 -4.26 2.11
CA HIS A 172 -1.41 -5.30 3.10
C HIS A 172 -0.30 -6.31 2.89
N TYR A 173 0.31 -6.70 4.01
CA TYR A 173 1.35 -7.69 4.10
C TYR A 173 0.92 -8.79 5.06
N TYR A 174 0.91 -10.04 4.61
CA TYR A 174 0.86 -11.23 5.45
C TYR A 174 2.27 -11.80 5.55
N ILE A 175 2.68 -12.20 6.76
CA ILE A 175 4.02 -12.74 7.02
C ILE A 175 3.90 -13.95 7.95
N SER A 176 4.53 -15.04 7.55
CA SER A 176 4.95 -16.15 8.41
C SER A 176 6.46 -16.37 8.29
N ASP A 177 7.00 -17.33 9.03
CA ASP A 177 8.42 -17.69 8.99
C ASP A 177 8.90 -18.07 7.58
N GLU A 178 8.04 -18.72 6.80
CA GLU A 178 8.39 -19.24 5.48
C GLU A 178 7.93 -18.31 4.34
N ILE A 179 6.70 -17.79 4.44
CA ILE A 179 6.03 -17.12 3.33
C ILE A 179 5.56 -15.72 3.70
N GLY A 180 5.83 -14.78 2.81
CA GLY A 180 5.28 -13.44 2.82
C GLY A 180 4.36 -13.25 1.63
N VAL A 181 3.23 -12.55 1.83
CA VAL A 181 2.35 -12.13 0.74
C VAL A 181 2.07 -10.64 0.84
N SER A 182 2.10 -9.95 -0.29
CA SER A 182 1.74 -8.53 -0.36
C SER A 182 0.65 -8.28 -1.40
N VAL A 183 -0.32 -7.43 -1.05
CA VAL A 183 -1.30 -6.86 -1.97
C VAL A 183 -1.37 -5.36 -1.75
N ALA A 184 -1.53 -4.58 -2.81
CA ALA A 184 -1.70 -3.13 -2.70
C ALA A 184 -2.85 -2.65 -3.57
N ALA A 185 -3.55 -1.62 -3.10
CA ALA A 185 -4.59 -0.92 -3.82
C ALA A 185 -4.25 0.56 -3.84
N LYS A 186 -4.09 1.10 -5.05
CA LYS A 186 -3.77 2.50 -5.29
C LYS A 186 -4.98 3.23 -5.84
N VAL A 187 -5.29 4.35 -5.21
CA VAL A 187 -6.41 5.22 -5.55
C VAL A 187 -5.82 6.53 -6.05
N ARG A 188 -6.04 6.81 -7.32
CA ARG A 188 -5.45 7.99 -7.97
C ARG A 188 -6.38 8.59 -8.98
N ARG A 189 -6.14 9.86 -9.30
CA ARG A 189 -6.85 10.54 -10.37
C ARG A 189 -6.41 10.02 -11.73
N SER A 190 -7.37 9.64 -12.55
CA SER A 190 -7.25 9.45 -14.00
C SER A 190 -7.69 10.71 -14.73
N ARG A 191 -7.20 10.94 -15.95
CA ARG A 191 -7.57 12.10 -16.76
C ARG A 191 -9.06 12.10 -17.12
N ASP A 192 -9.60 10.94 -17.48
CA ASP A 192 -10.93 10.85 -18.12
C ASP A 192 -12.04 10.31 -17.20
N HIS A 193 -11.65 9.75 -16.04
CA HIS A 193 -12.55 8.93 -15.21
C HIS A 193 -12.59 9.36 -13.75
N GLY A 194 -12.04 10.52 -13.41
CA GLY A 194 -11.92 10.93 -12.00
C GLY A 194 -11.01 9.97 -11.23
N PHE A 195 -11.40 9.57 -10.03
CA PHE A 195 -10.61 8.60 -9.26
C PHE A 195 -10.80 7.18 -9.80
N VAL A 196 -9.69 6.46 -9.95
CA VAL A 196 -9.62 5.05 -10.33
C VAL A 196 -8.88 4.25 -9.26
N VAL A 197 -9.23 2.96 -9.16
CA VAL A 197 -8.56 1.99 -8.27
C VAL A 197 -7.72 1.05 -9.13
N GLU A 198 -6.47 0.88 -8.75
CA GLU A 198 -5.55 -0.11 -9.31
C GLU A 198 -5.15 -1.06 -8.19
N VAL A 199 -5.40 -2.36 -8.36
CA VAL A 199 -5.00 -3.38 -7.39
C VAL A 199 -3.81 -4.14 -7.98
N GLU A 200 -2.77 -4.30 -7.17
CA GLU A 200 -1.55 -5.02 -7.48
C GLU A 200 -1.39 -6.20 -6.52
N GLY A 201 -0.87 -7.31 -7.02
CA GLY A 201 -0.71 -8.55 -6.28
C GLY A 201 -1.90 -9.49 -6.42
N PRO A 202 -1.97 -10.53 -5.57
CA PRO A 202 -1.00 -10.84 -4.52
C PRO A 202 0.36 -11.21 -5.10
N PHE A 203 1.42 -10.80 -4.41
CA PHE A 203 2.80 -11.21 -4.68
C PHE A 203 3.34 -12.03 -3.51
N VAL A 204 3.97 -13.15 -3.80
CA VAL A 204 4.65 -14.01 -2.83
C VAL A 204 6.11 -13.60 -2.70
N HIS A 205 6.59 -13.61 -1.47
CA HIS A 205 7.94 -13.26 -1.05
C HIS A 205 8.45 -14.30 -0.04
N PRO A 206 9.76 -14.45 0.12
CA PRO A 206 10.31 -15.08 1.33
C PRO A 206 9.86 -14.31 2.58
N GLY A 207 9.38 -15.02 3.60
CA GLY A 207 8.86 -14.40 4.84
C GLY A 207 9.85 -13.43 5.49
N ALA A 208 11.12 -13.85 5.62
CA ALA A 208 12.19 -13.04 6.20
C ALA A 208 12.49 -11.73 5.44
N ASP A 209 12.35 -11.71 4.11
CA ASP A 209 12.57 -10.50 3.31
C ASP A 209 11.43 -9.50 3.48
N LEU A 210 10.19 -9.99 3.54
CA LEU A 210 9.03 -9.15 3.78
C LEU A 210 9.01 -8.61 5.22
N PHE A 211 9.46 -9.42 6.18
CA PHE A 211 9.63 -9.00 7.57
C PHE A 211 10.55 -7.78 7.70
N LYS A 212 11.69 -7.76 6.99
CA LYS A 212 12.60 -6.59 6.97
C LYS A 212 11.92 -5.33 6.42
N VAL A 213 11.07 -5.46 5.40
CA VAL A 213 10.31 -4.33 4.85
C VAL A 213 9.34 -3.77 5.90
N VAL A 214 8.65 -4.66 6.61
CA VAL A 214 7.72 -4.28 7.68
C VAL A 214 8.46 -3.63 8.85
N GLU A 215 9.54 -4.24 9.34
CA GLU A 215 10.37 -3.70 10.41
C GLU A 215 10.90 -2.30 10.05
N GLN A 216 11.45 -2.13 8.85
CA GLN A 216 11.95 -0.84 8.38
C GLN A 216 10.83 0.21 8.26
N THR A 217 9.65 -0.19 7.78
CA THR A 217 8.49 0.69 7.67
C THR A 217 8.02 1.14 9.05
N CYS A 218 7.90 0.22 10.01
CA CYS A 218 7.55 0.53 11.39
C CYS A 218 8.58 1.44 12.08
N ARG A 219 9.87 1.26 11.79
CA ARG A 219 10.95 2.04 12.41
C ARG A 219 11.07 3.46 11.85
N SER A 220 10.93 3.61 10.54
CA SER A 220 11.24 4.87 9.84
C SER A 220 10.03 5.66 9.38
N GLY A 221 8.84 5.03 9.33
CA GLY A 221 7.67 5.60 8.66
C GLY A 221 7.80 5.68 7.14
N VAL A 222 8.94 5.30 6.57
CA VAL A 222 9.19 5.29 5.13
C VAL A 222 8.74 3.94 4.58
N TRP A 223 7.55 3.92 4.00
CA TRP A 223 7.06 2.76 3.26
C TRP A 223 7.49 2.81 1.79
N SER A 224 7.90 1.66 1.25
CA SER A 224 8.17 1.49 -0.18
C SER A 224 7.78 0.08 -0.63
N PRO A 225 6.91 -0.05 -1.67
CA PRO A 225 6.55 -1.36 -2.23
C PRO A 225 7.74 -2.17 -2.74
N GLY A 226 8.80 -1.50 -3.19
CA GLY A 226 10.01 -2.11 -3.76
C GLY A 226 11.13 -2.32 -2.75
N ALA A 227 10.89 -2.17 -1.44
CA ALA A 227 11.94 -2.37 -0.44
C ALA A 227 12.32 -3.86 -0.25
N CYS A 228 11.51 -4.79 -0.76
CA CYS A 228 11.80 -6.22 -0.66
C CYS A 228 13.02 -6.59 -1.52
N SER A 229 14.09 -7.09 -0.89
CA SER A 229 15.35 -7.45 -1.55
C SER A 229 15.16 -8.52 -2.63
N HIS A 230 14.30 -9.51 -2.38
CA HIS A 230 13.92 -10.53 -3.35
C HIS A 230 13.39 -9.93 -4.66
N CYS A 231 12.64 -8.83 -4.59
CA CYS A 231 12.10 -8.16 -5.77
C CYS A 231 13.14 -7.33 -6.53
N ASN A 232 14.20 -6.88 -5.86
CA ASN A 232 15.20 -5.98 -6.43
C ASN A 232 16.29 -6.70 -7.24
N ASN A 233 16.51 -7.99 -7.01
CA ASN A 233 17.59 -8.75 -7.67
C ASN A 233 17.31 -9.12 -9.14
N GLY A 234 16.11 -8.84 -9.66
CA GLY A 234 15.72 -9.14 -11.06
C GLY A 234 15.35 -7.92 -11.90
N ALA A 235 15.41 -6.70 -11.35
CA ALA A 235 15.02 -5.49 -12.04
C ALA A 235 16.23 -4.58 -12.28
N SER A 236 16.84 -4.69 -13.45
CA SER A 236 17.60 -3.58 -14.03
C SER A 236 16.74 -2.31 -13.97
N SER A 237 17.11 -1.35 -13.12
CA SER A 237 16.71 0.07 -13.18
C SER A 237 15.23 0.34 -13.51
N GLY A 238 14.32 -0.24 -12.73
CA GLY A 238 12.89 0.04 -12.81
C GLY A 238 12.40 0.67 -11.52
N ASN A 239 12.43 2.00 -11.46
CA ASN A 239 11.90 2.85 -10.38
C ASN A 239 10.78 2.18 -9.57
N GLY A 240 11.10 1.80 -8.33
CA GLY A 240 10.10 1.62 -7.28
C GLY A 240 9.24 2.88 -7.23
N SER A 241 7.92 2.68 -7.15
CA SER A 241 6.85 3.63 -7.47
C SER A 241 6.71 4.84 -6.52
N SER A 242 7.83 5.46 -6.14
CA SER A 242 7.87 6.91 -5.92
C SER A 242 7.44 7.58 -7.23
N LEU A 243 6.53 8.55 -7.14
CA LEU A 243 6.23 9.39 -8.30
C LEU A 243 7.54 10.09 -8.65
N SER A 244 8.00 9.95 -9.90
CA SER A 244 9.09 10.81 -10.36
C SER A 244 8.67 12.29 -10.21
N ASP A 245 9.63 13.19 -9.99
CA ASP A 245 9.37 14.64 -9.88
C ASP A 245 8.54 15.17 -11.09
N LYS A 246 8.67 14.52 -12.25
CA LYS A 246 7.85 14.78 -13.45
C LYS A 246 6.37 14.42 -13.26
N GLN A 247 6.06 13.29 -12.62
CA GLN A 247 4.68 12.89 -12.33
C GLN A 247 4.09 13.72 -11.18
N ILE A 248 4.88 14.08 -10.18
CA ILE A 248 4.47 15.01 -9.11
C ILE A 248 4.14 16.37 -9.71
N SER A 249 5.05 16.96 -10.48
CA SER A 249 4.82 18.25 -11.13
C SER A 249 3.65 18.23 -12.11
N GLU A 250 3.39 17.11 -12.81
CA GLU A 250 2.20 16.99 -13.66
C GLU A 250 0.90 16.90 -12.84
N ILE A 251 0.92 16.32 -11.64
CA ILE A 251 -0.22 16.31 -10.72
C ILE A 251 -0.41 17.71 -10.11
N LEU A 252 0.67 18.37 -9.67
CA LEU A 252 0.66 19.73 -9.12
C LEU A 252 0.14 20.76 -10.14
N LYS A 253 0.55 20.65 -11.41
CA LYS A 253 0.06 21.49 -12.52
C LYS A 253 -1.45 21.36 -12.78
N ARG A 254 -2.09 20.31 -12.27
CA ARG A 254 -3.53 20.06 -12.45
C ARG A 254 -4.36 20.49 -11.25
N LEU A 255 -3.71 20.90 -10.16
CA LEU A 255 -4.35 21.48 -9.00
C LEU A 255 -4.44 23.01 -9.22
N PRO A 256 -5.52 23.68 -8.77
CA PRO A 256 -5.64 25.12 -8.93
C PRO A 256 -4.44 25.82 -8.25
N SER A 257 -3.73 26.65 -9.01
CA SER A 257 -2.47 27.30 -8.65
C SER A 257 -2.57 28.05 -7.32
N PHE A 258 -1.73 27.71 -6.35
CA PHE A 258 -1.39 28.59 -5.23
C PHE A 258 -0.15 29.41 -5.64
N GLY A 259 -0.14 30.71 -5.30
CA GLY A 259 0.78 31.71 -5.84
C GLY A 259 2.27 31.45 -5.58
N SER A 260 3.09 31.82 -6.56
CA SER A 260 4.56 31.76 -6.56
C SER A 260 5.19 32.87 -5.72
N VAL A 261 6.25 32.56 -4.96
CA VAL A 261 7.24 33.54 -4.47
C VAL A 261 8.66 32.97 -4.60
N GLY A 262 9.40 33.47 -5.60
CA GLY A 262 10.79 33.98 -5.56
C GLY A 262 11.99 33.05 -5.28
N ASP A 263 12.86 32.89 -6.29
CA ASP A 263 14.21 32.28 -6.28
C ASP A 263 15.30 33.06 -5.48
N GLN A 264 16.27 32.35 -4.87
CA GLN A 264 17.74 32.59 -4.93
C GLN A 264 18.60 31.48 -4.22
N PHE A 265 19.83 31.25 -4.72
CA PHE A 265 20.73 30.06 -4.63
C PHE A 265 21.57 29.86 -3.34
N THR A 266 22.06 28.63 -3.04
CA THR A 266 23.50 28.26 -2.79
C THR A 266 23.75 26.76 -2.46
N GLY A 267 24.98 26.26 -2.75
CA GLY A 267 25.36 24.84 -2.99
C GLY A 267 25.36 23.81 -1.83
N ILE A 268 25.41 22.52 -2.23
CA ILE A 268 25.24 21.32 -1.37
C ILE A 268 26.61 20.65 -1.11
N ILE A 269 26.96 20.41 0.16
CA ILE A 269 28.04 19.48 0.54
C ILE A 269 27.40 18.16 1.02
N ASN A 270 27.76 17.05 0.39
CA ASN A 270 27.37 15.70 0.80
C ASN A 270 28.45 15.11 1.73
N ALA A 271 28.11 14.81 2.98
CA ALA A 271 29.00 14.11 3.89
C ALA A 271 28.49 12.67 4.10
N ALA A 272 29.20 11.70 3.53
CA ALA A 272 29.04 10.30 3.85
C ALA A 272 29.73 10.00 5.20
N GLY A 273 28.98 9.98 6.30
CA GLY A 273 29.50 9.64 7.62
C GLY A 273 28.42 9.43 8.68
N TYR A 274 28.56 8.36 9.47
CA TYR A 274 27.63 7.91 10.51
C TYR A 274 27.45 8.96 11.62
N THR A 275 26.21 9.36 11.90
CA THR A 275 25.84 10.12 13.12
C THR A 275 24.58 9.53 13.78
N ASN A 276 24.43 9.79 15.09
CA ASN A 276 23.42 9.20 15.98
C ASN A 276 22.00 9.77 15.80
N GLY A 277 21.49 9.74 14.57
CA GLY A 277 20.04 9.71 14.30
C GLY A 277 19.29 11.03 14.19
N PHE A 278 19.90 12.19 14.49
CA PHE A 278 19.19 13.49 14.41
C PHE A 278 19.46 14.31 13.13
N LEU A 279 20.45 13.95 12.30
CA LEU A 279 20.85 14.76 11.13
C LEU A 279 21.05 13.96 9.83
N ASN A 280 20.59 12.72 9.77
CA ASN A 280 20.67 11.95 8.52
C ASN A 280 19.70 12.59 7.50
N ASN A 281 20.27 13.17 6.43
CA ASN A 281 19.61 13.90 5.33
C ASN A 281 19.23 15.37 5.60
N CYS A 282 19.81 16.03 6.60
CA CYS A 282 19.64 17.48 6.74
C CYS A 282 20.57 18.24 5.77
N VAL A 283 20.02 19.23 5.05
CA VAL A 283 20.80 20.26 4.32
C VAL A 283 21.03 21.40 5.30
N ILE A 284 22.29 21.68 5.65
CA ILE A 284 22.66 22.84 6.49
C ILE A 284 23.11 23.96 5.56
N LEU A 285 22.40 25.08 5.58
CA LEU A 285 22.80 26.32 4.92
C LEU A 285 23.55 27.17 5.94
N ILE A 286 24.83 27.44 5.71
CA ILE A 286 25.64 28.35 6.53
C ILE A 286 25.89 29.61 5.70
N ASP A 287 25.46 30.74 6.23
CA ASP A 287 25.69 32.07 5.68
C ASP A 287 27.02 32.61 6.23
N PHE A 288 27.99 32.88 5.35
CA PHE A 288 29.22 33.58 5.72
C PHE A 288 29.09 35.04 5.28
N LYS A 289 29.02 35.93 6.26
CA LYS A 289 29.14 37.39 6.05
C LYS A 289 30.53 37.80 5.60
#